data_AF-A0A7X9B6Q5-F1
#
_entry.id   AF-A0A7X9B6Q5-F1
#
_cell.length_a   1.000
_cell.length_b   1.000
_cell.length_c   1.000
_cell.angle_alpha   90.00
_cell.angle_beta   90.00
_cell.angle_gamma   90.00
#
_symmetry.space_group_name_H-M   'P 1'
#
loop_
_entity.id
_entity.type
_entity.pdbx_description
1 polymer ?
#
loop_
_entity_poly.entity_id
_entity_poly.type
_entity_poly.pdbx_seq_one_letter_code
_entity_poly.pdbx_strand_id
1 'polypeptide(L)'
;MFTALFQIAKNTFRESLREPIFLLVLLSALSMIGLFPLFTMFVFRAQDKLVIDSGMATTMIFGWVISVLIASYAISREIDNGTALLLLSKPVQRPVFIVAKILGILSAATVFWFLCALATLVSLRIAADQFRIDFTLMGLYFGAIVLGFVIAGIHNYVTRSSFPMTTVLSLLVLFPLLAIFAHFKPYNEEQPGLALYVIPALILILYSVWAMASLATALSTRLNLVSNLLLCSVIFMVGLMSDYLLGRHAREPWYDSAPKGKETLWMTSYRFAPTEMAAVGKWQQPEIVDAGEDFVVWSDQERPTALPTLGKTPAGLWKDGQGWKNELNDLDGKALHMARYDLDNQSWQVMRIAQERLSVAPGATGLEAAYDAYAFRRSNNHPRVPVGGNYANPIPDGGSYLASALYACIPNWQLFWMADALAAQKKIPTAYVVYGAAYVVVMNALLMLLAVALFWEREVGKQVLT
;
A
#
# COMPACT_ATOMS: atom_id res chain seq x y z
N MET A 1 23.87 23.07 -14.39
CA MET A 1 23.23 21.74 -14.18
C MET A 1 21.75 21.85 -13.85
N PHE A 2 21.36 22.58 -12.80
CA PHE A 2 19.94 22.76 -12.42
C PHE A 2 19.06 23.36 -13.53
N THR A 3 19.54 24.36 -14.27
CA THR A 3 18.79 24.94 -15.39
C THR A 3 18.50 23.93 -16.49
N ALA A 4 19.48 23.08 -16.84
CA ALA A 4 19.29 22.03 -17.84
C ALA A 4 18.28 20.98 -17.37
N LEU A 5 18.39 20.56 -16.10
CA LEU A 5 17.45 19.63 -15.47
C LEU A 5 16.01 20.17 -15.53
N PHE A 6 15.79 21.41 -15.12
CA PHE A 6 14.46 22.02 -15.12
C PHE A 6 13.89 22.15 -16.53
N GLN A 7 14.68 22.59 -17.51
CA GLN A 7 14.19 22.77 -18.88
C GLN A 7 13.84 21.44 -19.56
N ILE A 8 14.65 20.40 -19.36
CA ILE A 8 14.38 19.05 -19.89
C ILE A 8 13.13 18.47 -19.22
N ALA A 9 13.01 18.60 -17.89
CA ALA A 9 11.84 18.13 -17.15
C ALA A 9 10.55 18.85 -17.61
N LYS A 10 10.60 20.18 -17.73
CA LYS A 10 9.49 20.99 -18.23
C LYS A 10 9.11 20.61 -19.66
N ASN A 11 10.07 20.35 -20.54
CA ASN A 11 9.78 19.93 -21.90
C ASN A 11 9.13 18.55 -21.93
N THR A 12 9.70 17.59 -21.19
CA THR A 12 9.17 16.22 -21.08
C THR A 12 7.74 16.22 -20.53
N PHE A 13 7.46 17.05 -19.52
CA PHE A 13 6.10 17.25 -19.00
C PHE A 13 5.13 17.73 -20.09
N ARG A 14 5.52 18.77 -20.85
CA ARG A 14 4.67 19.30 -21.94
C ARG A 14 4.46 18.28 -23.04
N GLU A 15 5.50 17.53 -23.40
CA GLU A 15 5.43 16.46 -24.39
C GLU A 15 4.47 15.36 -23.96
N SER A 16 4.58 14.92 -22.70
CA SER A 16 3.70 13.92 -22.10
C SER A 16 2.21 14.31 -22.19
N LEU A 17 1.89 15.58 -21.90
CA LEU A 17 0.51 16.09 -21.98
C LEU A 17 0.00 16.30 -23.41
N ARG A 18 0.89 16.38 -24.39
CA ARG A 18 0.54 16.56 -25.81
C ARG A 18 0.22 15.24 -26.51
N GLU A 19 0.68 14.13 -25.96
CA GLU A 19 0.43 12.81 -26.53
C GLU A 19 -1.07 12.45 -26.46
N PRO A 20 -1.72 12.09 -27.59
CA PRO A 20 -3.15 11.75 -27.60
C PRO A 20 -3.50 10.61 -26.64
N ILE A 21 -2.58 9.67 -26.42
CA ILE A 21 -2.77 8.55 -25.50
C ILE A 21 -2.99 9.02 -24.06
N PHE A 22 -2.37 10.13 -23.64
CA PHE A 22 -2.57 10.73 -22.31
C PHE A 22 -4.01 11.14 -22.13
N LEU A 23 -4.54 11.87 -23.11
CA LEU A 23 -5.91 12.34 -23.07
C LEU A 23 -6.90 11.17 -23.09
N LEU A 24 -6.68 10.16 -23.93
CA LEU A 24 -7.58 9.01 -24.02
C LEU A 24 -7.67 8.23 -22.70
N VAL A 25 -6.52 7.96 -22.06
CA VAL A 25 -6.47 7.24 -20.78
C VAL A 25 -7.08 8.08 -19.66
N LEU A 26 -6.80 9.39 -19.61
CA LEU A 26 -7.40 10.32 -18.67
C LEU A 26 -8.93 10.37 -18.80
N LEU A 27 -9.44 10.55 -20.01
CA LEU A 27 -10.89 10.62 -20.25
C LEU A 27 -11.58 9.32 -19.90
N SER A 28 -10.94 8.18 -20.19
CA SER A 28 -11.47 6.87 -19.80
C SER A 28 -11.59 6.76 -18.28
N ALA A 29 -10.53 7.16 -17.55
CA ALA A 29 -10.54 7.17 -16.08
C ALA A 29 -11.61 8.12 -15.51
N LEU A 30 -11.69 9.36 -16.00
CA LEU A 30 -12.68 10.34 -15.57
C LEU A 30 -14.10 9.86 -15.85
N SER A 31 -14.37 9.36 -17.06
CA SER A 31 -15.70 8.85 -17.42
C SER A 31 -16.10 7.68 -16.54
N MET A 32 -15.18 6.74 -16.29
CA MET A 32 -15.44 5.58 -15.44
C MET A 32 -15.72 6.01 -13.99
N ILE A 33 -14.93 6.94 -13.44
CA ILE A 33 -15.16 7.50 -12.09
C ILE A 33 -16.51 8.19 -12.01
N GLY A 34 -16.87 9.02 -12.99
CA GLY A 34 -18.16 9.73 -13.02
C GLY A 34 -19.38 8.81 -13.16
N LEU A 35 -19.21 7.56 -13.62
CA LEU A 35 -20.28 6.57 -13.73
C LEU A 35 -20.49 5.75 -12.45
N PHE A 36 -19.51 5.68 -11.53
CA PHE A 36 -19.65 4.91 -10.29
C PHE A 36 -20.88 5.23 -9.43
N PRO A 37 -21.34 6.49 -9.32
CA PRO A 37 -22.56 6.82 -8.58
C PRO A 37 -23.81 6.09 -9.11
N LEU A 38 -23.83 5.68 -10.39
CA LEU A 38 -24.96 4.91 -10.92
C LEU A 38 -25.01 3.49 -10.36
N PHE A 39 -23.85 2.93 -9.99
CA PHE A 39 -23.76 1.58 -9.47
C PHE A 39 -24.11 1.48 -7.98
N THR A 40 -24.18 2.60 -7.25
CA THR A 40 -24.52 2.58 -5.82
C THR A 40 -25.95 2.13 -5.56
N MET A 41 -26.85 2.30 -6.54
CA MET A 41 -28.23 1.79 -6.46
C MET A 41 -28.31 0.26 -6.33
N PHE A 42 -27.24 -0.47 -6.68
CA PHE A 42 -27.18 -1.93 -6.55
C PHE A 42 -26.57 -2.42 -5.23
N VAL A 43 -26.07 -1.51 -4.37
CA VAL A 43 -25.41 -1.86 -3.11
C VAL A 43 -26.15 -1.25 -1.92
N PHE A 44 -26.63 -2.12 -1.02
CA PHE A 44 -27.34 -1.71 0.18
C PHE A 44 -26.38 -1.27 1.29
N ARG A 45 -26.59 -0.05 1.83
CA ARG A 45 -25.91 0.48 3.02
C ARG A 45 -24.37 0.54 2.96
N ALA A 46 -23.78 0.51 1.77
CA ALA A 46 -22.32 0.59 1.56
C ALA A 46 -21.91 1.38 0.29
N GLN A 47 -22.72 2.37 -0.10
CA GLN A 47 -22.50 3.17 -1.31
C GLN A 47 -21.17 3.93 -1.33
N ASP A 48 -20.81 4.59 -0.22
CA ASP A 48 -19.57 5.36 -0.11
C ASP A 48 -18.37 4.44 -0.30
N LYS A 49 -18.43 3.25 0.29
CA LYS A 49 -17.40 2.22 0.14
C LYS A 49 -17.22 1.86 -1.33
N LEU A 50 -18.30 1.60 -2.06
CA LEU A 50 -18.22 1.23 -3.48
C LEU A 50 -17.55 2.32 -4.32
N VAL A 51 -17.95 3.58 -4.14
CA VAL A 51 -17.42 4.70 -4.94
C VAL A 51 -15.98 5.02 -4.57
N ILE A 52 -15.62 4.99 -3.28
CA ILE A 52 -14.23 5.18 -2.81
C ILE A 52 -13.34 4.09 -3.40
N ASP A 53 -13.72 2.82 -3.21
CA ASP A 53 -12.93 1.67 -3.63
C ASP A 53 -12.74 1.64 -5.16
N SER A 54 -13.83 1.81 -5.90
CA SER A 54 -13.80 1.82 -7.37
C SER A 54 -13.06 3.04 -7.94
N GLY A 55 -13.22 4.22 -7.33
CA GLY A 55 -12.52 5.44 -7.73
C GLY A 55 -11.01 5.36 -7.49
N MET A 56 -10.61 4.82 -6.34
CA MET A 56 -9.21 4.53 -6.02
C MET A 56 -8.61 3.48 -6.96
N ALA A 57 -9.32 2.37 -7.21
CA ALA A 57 -8.90 1.34 -8.16
C ALA A 57 -8.66 1.92 -9.56
N THR A 58 -9.62 2.71 -10.06
CA THR A 58 -9.55 3.34 -11.38
C THR A 58 -8.34 4.26 -11.49
N THR A 59 -8.15 5.12 -10.50
CA THR A 59 -7.03 6.06 -10.47
C THR A 59 -5.68 5.31 -10.46
N MET A 60 -5.58 4.21 -9.71
CA MET A 60 -4.36 3.41 -9.61
C MET A 60 -4.05 2.67 -10.91
N ILE A 61 -5.01 1.92 -11.45
CA ILE A 61 -4.83 1.10 -12.66
C ILE A 61 -4.55 1.98 -13.87
N PHE A 62 -5.41 2.99 -14.13
CA PHE A 62 -5.18 3.90 -15.26
C PHE A 62 -3.94 4.76 -15.04
N GLY A 63 -3.65 5.14 -13.80
CA GLY A 63 -2.43 5.85 -13.38
C GLY A 63 -1.15 5.08 -13.72
N TRP A 64 -1.16 3.77 -13.63
CA TRP A 64 -0.03 2.94 -14.04
C TRP A 64 0.07 2.75 -15.54
N VAL A 65 -1.06 2.48 -16.20
CA VAL A 65 -1.10 2.38 -17.66
C VAL A 65 -0.52 3.67 -18.26
N ILE A 66 -0.95 4.83 -17.77
CA ILE A 66 -0.40 6.10 -18.26
C ILE A 66 1.09 6.28 -17.91
N SER A 67 1.51 5.89 -16.70
CA SER A 67 2.91 5.96 -16.28
C SER A 67 3.82 5.16 -17.20
N VAL A 68 3.41 3.94 -17.57
CA VAL A 68 4.17 3.06 -18.47
C VAL A 68 4.21 3.62 -19.89
N LEU A 69 3.08 4.11 -20.39
CA LEU A 69 2.98 4.64 -21.75
C LEU A 69 3.81 5.91 -21.89
N ILE A 70 3.64 6.90 -21.00
CA ILE A 70 4.43 8.14 -21.04
C ILE A 70 5.92 7.82 -20.93
N ALA A 71 6.34 6.95 -19.99
CA ALA A 71 7.73 6.58 -19.85
C ALA A 71 8.33 5.99 -21.14
N SER A 72 7.59 5.09 -21.77
CA SER A 72 8.00 4.45 -23.02
C SER A 72 8.10 5.45 -24.18
N TYR A 73 7.17 6.41 -24.28
CA TYR A 73 7.21 7.48 -25.28
C TYR A 73 8.34 8.48 -25.01
N ALA A 74 8.53 8.89 -23.75
CA ALA A 74 9.53 9.88 -23.38
C ALA A 74 10.97 9.35 -23.45
N ILE A 75 11.19 8.04 -23.36
CA ILE A 75 12.55 7.44 -23.39
C ILE A 75 12.73 6.50 -24.57
N SER A 76 12.04 5.36 -24.61
CA SER A 76 12.30 4.33 -25.63
C SER A 76 12.14 4.90 -27.03
N ARG A 77 11.03 5.61 -27.30
CA ARG A 77 10.78 6.19 -28.62
C ARG A 77 11.80 7.25 -29.02
N GLU A 78 12.27 8.08 -28.09
CA GLU A 78 13.32 9.06 -28.38
C GLU A 78 14.68 8.42 -28.68
N ILE A 79 14.98 7.30 -28.03
CA ILE A 79 16.20 6.54 -28.28
C ILE A 79 16.10 5.83 -29.63
N ASP A 80 14.97 5.20 -29.93
CA ASP A 80 14.75 4.47 -31.18
C ASP A 80 14.71 5.40 -32.40
N ASN A 81 14.16 6.61 -32.23
CA ASN A 81 14.13 7.65 -33.28
C ASN A 81 15.43 8.45 -33.39
N GLY A 82 16.41 8.23 -32.50
CA GLY A 82 17.69 8.95 -32.48
C GLY A 82 17.60 10.41 -32.02
N THR A 83 16.46 10.89 -31.55
CA THR A 83 16.30 12.27 -31.04
C THR A 83 17.03 12.48 -29.71
N ALA A 84 17.19 11.41 -28.92
CA ALA A 84 17.97 11.45 -27.68
C ALA A 84 19.45 11.80 -27.95
N LEU A 85 20.02 11.38 -29.09
CA LEU A 85 21.40 11.70 -29.47
C LEU A 85 21.60 13.21 -29.64
N LEU A 86 20.64 13.90 -30.26
CA LEU A 86 20.70 15.34 -30.51
C LEU A 86 20.77 16.16 -29.21
N LEU A 87 20.11 15.69 -28.16
CA LEU A 87 20.13 16.32 -26.84
C LEU A 87 21.44 16.05 -26.10
N LEU A 88 22.02 14.86 -26.28
CA LEU A 88 23.29 14.47 -25.67
C LEU A 88 24.52 15.04 -26.41
N SER A 89 24.36 15.53 -27.64
CA SER A 89 25.41 16.30 -28.34
C SER A 89 25.64 17.69 -27.70
N LYS A 90 24.70 18.18 -26.90
CA LYS A 90 24.88 19.38 -26.06
C LYS A 90 25.59 18.98 -24.76
N PRO A 91 26.24 19.91 -24.03
CA PRO A 91 26.96 19.61 -22.79
C PRO A 91 25.99 19.28 -21.62
N VAL A 92 25.27 18.17 -21.73
CA VAL A 92 24.32 17.64 -20.75
C VAL A 92 24.78 16.24 -20.33
N GLN A 93 25.00 16.05 -19.04
CA GLN A 93 25.42 14.76 -18.50
C GLN A 93 24.28 13.73 -18.59
N ARG A 94 24.61 12.47 -18.90
CA ARG A 94 23.63 11.36 -19.02
C ARG A 94 22.74 11.19 -17.78
N PRO A 95 23.23 11.26 -16.53
CA PRO A 95 22.37 11.17 -15.34
C PRO A 95 21.36 12.31 -15.25
N VAL A 96 21.78 13.54 -15.59
CA VAL A 96 20.90 14.72 -15.55
C VAL A 96 19.77 14.57 -16.55
N PHE A 97 20.03 14.02 -17.73
CA PHE A 97 19.02 13.75 -18.75
C PHE A 97 17.93 12.78 -18.24
N ILE A 98 18.32 11.64 -17.67
CA ILE A 98 17.37 10.63 -17.17
C ILE A 98 16.58 11.14 -15.96
N VAL A 99 17.25 11.76 -14.98
CA VAL A 99 16.59 12.31 -13.79
C VAL A 99 15.59 13.39 -14.19
N ALA A 100 15.94 14.28 -15.13
CA ALA A 100 15.03 15.29 -15.63
C ALA A 100 13.79 14.68 -16.31
N LYS A 101 13.97 13.62 -17.11
CA LYS A 101 12.84 12.91 -17.73
C LYS A 101 11.93 12.27 -16.69
N ILE A 102 12.48 11.59 -15.68
CA ILE A 102 11.69 11.02 -14.58
C ILE A 102 10.87 12.12 -13.89
N LEU A 103 11.48 13.26 -13.54
CA LEU A 103 10.75 14.38 -12.91
C LEU A 103 9.63 14.94 -13.81
N GLY A 104 9.88 15.04 -15.12
CA GLY A 104 8.86 15.42 -16.11
C GLY A 104 7.69 14.44 -16.15
N ILE A 105 7.97 13.14 -16.15
CA ILE A 105 6.95 12.08 -16.14
C ILE A 105 6.16 12.08 -14.83
N LEU A 106 6.85 12.20 -13.68
CA LEU A 106 6.21 12.28 -12.36
C LEU A 106 5.24 13.46 -12.27
N SER A 107 5.63 14.63 -12.79
CA SER A 107 4.74 15.80 -12.82
C SER A 107 3.52 15.62 -13.73
N ALA A 108 3.67 14.94 -14.88
CA ALA A 108 2.54 14.60 -15.76
C ALA A 108 1.59 13.61 -15.09
N ALA A 109 2.14 12.61 -14.38
CA ALA A 109 1.38 11.67 -13.59
C ALA A 109 0.63 12.34 -12.42
N THR A 110 1.22 13.36 -11.78
CA THR A 110 0.54 14.17 -10.76
C THR A 110 -0.67 14.91 -11.33
N VAL A 111 -0.59 15.46 -12.55
CA VAL A 111 -1.73 16.10 -13.21
C VAL A 111 -2.86 15.10 -13.45
N PHE A 112 -2.53 13.89 -13.95
CA PHE A 112 -3.49 12.81 -14.12
C PHE A 112 -4.17 12.45 -12.80
N TRP A 113 -3.36 12.21 -11.76
CA TRP A 113 -3.86 11.87 -10.42
C TRP A 113 -4.75 12.97 -9.86
N PHE A 114 -4.35 14.24 -9.96
CA PHE A 114 -5.08 15.36 -9.38
C PHE A 114 -6.50 15.47 -9.97
N LEU A 115 -6.63 15.32 -11.29
CA LEU A 115 -7.94 15.29 -11.96
C LEU A 115 -8.78 14.09 -11.52
N CYS A 116 -8.20 12.89 -11.42
CA CYS A 116 -8.90 11.69 -10.97
C CYS A 116 -9.29 11.76 -9.47
N ALA A 117 -8.46 12.38 -8.64
CA ALA A 117 -8.72 12.60 -7.22
C ALA A 117 -9.90 13.56 -7.03
N LEU A 118 -9.90 14.69 -7.74
CA LEU A 118 -11.05 15.61 -7.75
C LEU A 118 -12.31 14.94 -8.31
N ALA A 119 -12.16 14.16 -9.38
CA ALA A 119 -13.27 13.39 -9.93
C ALA A 119 -13.88 12.42 -8.90
N THR A 120 -13.04 11.74 -8.12
CA THR A 120 -13.48 10.81 -7.08
C THR A 120 -14.21 11.55 -5.97
N LEU A 121 -13.70 12.70 -5.51
CA LEU A 121 -14.37 13.51 -4.48
C LEU A 121 -15.72 14.07 -4.96
N VAL A 122 -15.81 14.53 -6.21
CA VAL A 122 -17.07 14.97 -6.81
C VAL A 122 -18.03 13.79 -6.99
N SER A 123 -17.53 12.64 -7.44
CA SER A 123 -18.31 11.40 -7.58
C SER A 123 -18.92 10.95 -6.25
N LEU A 124 -18.15 11.00 -5.16
CA LEU A 124 -18.68 10.73 -3.81
C LEU A 124 -19.78 11.70 -3.42
N ARG A 125 -19.64 12.98 -3.77
CA ARG A 125 -20.66 13.99 -3.49
C ARG A 125 -21.95 13.75 -4.28
N ILE A 126 -21.86 13.24 -5.51
CA ILE A 126 -23.00 12.83 -6.33
C ILE A 126 -23.76 11.65 -5.69
N ALA A 127 -23.02 10.72 -5.07
CA ALA A 127 -23.54 9.50 -4.45
C ALA A 127 -23.88 9.64 -2.94
N ALA A 128 -24.09 10.87 -2.45
CA ALA A 128 -24.26 11.13 -1.01
C ALA A 128 -25.50 10.44 -0.39
N ASP A 129 -26.56 10.17 -1.17
CA ASP A 129 -27.78 9.50 -0.72
C ASP A 129 -28.04 8.23 -1.54
N GLN A 130 -28.42 7.16 -0.85
CA GLN A 130 -28.68 5.83 -1.40
C GLN A 130 -29.85 5.79 -2.36
N PHE A 131 -30.84 6.66 -2.16
CA PHE A 131 -32.06 6.62 -2.95
C PHE A 131 -32.20 7.81 -3.90
N ARG A 132 -31.29 8.78 -3.86
CA ARG A 132 -31.38 10.03 -4.63
C ARG A 132 -30.02 10.53 -5.10
N ILE A 133 -29.63 10.06 -6.28
CA ILE A 133 -28.45 10.55 -7.01
C ILE A 133 -28.68 12.02 -7.41
N ASP A 134 -27.67 12.86 -7.22
CA ASP A 134 -27.67 14.24 -7.68
C ASP A 134 -27.38 14.33 -9.19
N PHE A 135 -28.41 14.10 -10.01
CA PHE A 135 -28.31 14.16 -11.47
C PHE A 135 -27.82 15.50 -12.00
N THR A 136 -28.08 16.61 -11.28
CA THR A 136 -27.60 17.94 -11.68
C THR A 136 -26.08 18.01 -11.57
N LEU A 137 -25.51 17.56 -10.44
CA LEU A 137 -24.07 17.55 -10.25
C LEU A 137 -23.38 16.57 -11.20
N MET A 138 -24.01 15.42 -11.48
CA MET A 138 -23.53 14.47 -12.49
C MET A 138 -23.56 15.06 -13.91
N GLY A 139 -24.63 15.80 -14.27
CA GLY A 139 -24.72 16.52 -15.54
C GLY A 139 -23.62 17.58 -15.69
N LEU A 140 -23.32 18.33 -14.62
CA LEU A 140 -22.22 19.29 -14.60
C LEU A 140 -20.85 18.62 -14.68
N TYR A 141 -20.68 17.44 -14.10
CA TYR A 141 -19.45 16.64 -14.22
C TYR A 141 -19.14 16.27 -15.67
N PHE A 142 -20.07 15.61 -16.36
CA PHE A 142 -19.87 15.27 -17.77
C PHE A 142 -19.88 16.51 -18.67
N GLY A 143 -20.68 17.52 -18.32
CA GLY A 143 -20.68 18.82 -18.96
C GLY A 143 -19.32 19.52 -18.90
N ALA A 144 -18.58 19.41 -17.79
CA ALA A 144 -17.23 19.94 -17.67
C ALA A 144 -16.23 19.25 -18.61
N ILE A 145 -16.36 17.93 -18.82
CA ILE A 145 -15.55 17.18 -19.79
C ILE A 145 -15.83 17.68 -21.21
N VAL A 146 -17.11 17.78 -21.59
CA VAL A 146 -17.53 18.27 -22.91
C VAL A 146 -17.09 19.71 -23.12
N LEU A 147 -17.26 20.58 -22.12
CA LEU A 147 -16.83 21.97 -22.16
C LEU A 147 -15.30 22.08 -22.32
N GLY A 148 -14.53 21.21 -21.65
CA GLY A 148 -13.08 21.13 -21.82
C GLY A 148 -12.68 20.86 -23.28
N PHE A 149 -13.38 19.94 -23.96
CA PHE A 149 -13.18 19.70 -25.39
C PHE A 149 -13.55 20.90 -26.26
N VAL A 150 -14.66 21.57 -25.97
CA VAL A 150 -15.08 22.77 -26.72
C VAL A 150 -14.05 23.88 -26.58
N ILE A 151 -13.60 24.17 -25.36
CA ILE A 151 -12.55 25.16 -25.08
C ILE A 151 -11.27 24.78 -25.82
N ALA A 152 -10.85 23.52 -25.73
CA ALA A 152 -9.65 23.03 -26.40
C ALA A 152 -9.75 23.11 -27.93
N GLY A 153 -10.92 22.82 -28.49
CA GLY A 153 -11.21 22.90 -29.93
C GLY A 153 -11.13 24.34 -30.44
N ILE A 154 -11.77 25.28 -29.75
CA ILE A 154 -11.71 26.71 -30.07
C ILE A 154 -10.26 27.22 -29.93
N HIS A 155 -9.58 26.89 -28.83
CA HIS A 155 -8.21 27.31 -28.60
C HIS A 155 -7.24 26.72 -29.64
N ASN A 156 -7.41 25.45 -30.00
CA ASN A 156 -6.63 24.79 -31.06
C ASN A 156 -6.88 25.48 -32.42
N TYR A 157 -8.12 25.83 -32.74
CA TYR A 157 -8.47 26.53 -33.97
C TYR A 157 -7.78 27.90 -34.08
N VAL A 158 -7.79 28.68 -32.99
CA VAL A 158 -7.21 30.04 -32.96
C VAL A 158 -5.69 30.03 -32.90
N THR A 159 -5.09 29.22 -32.02
CA THR A 159 -3.65 29.29 -31.70
C THR A 159 -2.80 28.21 -32.36
N ARG A 160 -3.43 27.25 -33.05
CA ARG A 160 -2.77 26.04 -33.63
C ARG A 160 -1.97 25.24 -32.60
N SER A 161 -2.31 25.34 -31.31
CA SER A 161 -1.66 24.58 -30.23
C SER A 161 -2.15 23.12 -30.17
N SER A 162 -1.42 22.25 -29.45
CA SER A 162 -1.82 20.84 -29.29
C SER A 162 -3.15 20.68 -28.54
N PHE A 163 -4.12 20.02 -29.18
CA PHE A 163 -5.47 19.78 -28.65
C PHE A 163 -5.49 18.93 -27.36
N PRO A 164 -4.73 17.82 -27.24
CA PRO A 164 -4.67 17.07 -25.99
C PRO A 164 -4.23 17.90 -24.79
N MET A 165 -3.14 18.66 -24.95
CA MET A 165 -2.60 19.47 -23.87
C MET A 165 -3.57 20.56 -23.43
N THR A 166 -4.21 21.27 -24.36
CA THR A 166 -5.21 22.29 -24.02
C THR A 166 -6.44 21.70 -23.35
N THR A 167 -6.87 20.50 -23.75
CA THR A 167 -7.97 19.80 -23.09
C THR A 167 -7.61 19.52 -21.64
N VAL A 168 -6.46 18.89 -21.37
CA VAL A 168 -6.02 18.61 -19.99
C VAL A 168 -5.90 19.89 -19.15
N LEU A 169 -5.32 20.96 -19.71
CA LEU A 169 -5.20 22.24 -19.01
C LEU A 169 -6.57 22.88 -18.72
N SER A 170 -7.54 22.76 -19.63
CA SER A 170 -8.90 23.25 -19.39
C SER A 170 -9.58 22.46 -18.27
N LEU A 171 -9.40 21.13 -18.24
CA LEU A 171 -9.94 20.28 -17.17
C LEU A 171 -9.31 20.60 -15.82
N LEU A 172 -8.02 20.97 -15.78
CA LEU A 172 -7.34 21.43 -14.56
C LEU A 172 -7.94 22.71 -13.98
N VAL A 173 -8.70 23.47 -14.75
CA VAL A 173 -9.46 24.63 -14.25
C VAL A 173 -10.91 24.23 -13.94
N LEU A 174 -11.56 23.50 -14.83
CA LEU A 174 -12.98 23.15 -14.71
C LEU A 174 -13.27 22.21 -13.54
N PHE A 175 -12.44 21.19 -13.29
CA PHE A 175 -12.67 20.23 -12.21
C PHE A 175 -12.54 20.84 -10.80
N PRO A 176 -11.54 21.69 -10.50
CA PRO A 176 -11.51 22.43 -9.24
C PRO A 176 -12.73 23.34 -9.06
N LEU A 177 -13.15 24.07 -10.11
CA LEU A 177 -14.35 24.91 -10.04
C LEU A 177 -15.60 24.08 -9.76
N LEU A 178 -15.73 22.92 -10.40
CA LEU A 178 -16.79 21.96 -10.14
C LEU A 178 -16.75 21.44 -8.71
N ALA A 179 -15.58 21.10 -8.17
CA ALA A 179 -15.42 20.63 -6.81
C ALA A 179 -15.79 21.71 -5.78
N ILE A 180 -15.39 22.97 -6.03
CA ILE A 180 -15.78 24.13 -5.21
C ILE A 180 -17.31 24.29 -5.24
N PHE A 181 -17.92 24.25 -6.43
CA PHE A 181 -19.37 24.32 -6.57
C PHE A 181 -20.07 23.16 -5.82
N ALA A 182 -19.55 21.94 -5.95
CA ALA A 182 -20.06 20.75 -5.27
C ALA A 182 -19.96 20.85 -3.73
N HIS A 183 -18.94 21.53 -3.21
CA HIS A 183 -18.75 21.76 -1.79
C HIS A 183 -19.83 22.68 -1.20
N PHE A 184 -20.21 23.74 -1.93
CA PHE A 184 -21.17 24.74 -1.46
C PHE A 184 -22.63 24.42 -1.81
N LYS A 185 -22.90 23.46 -2.71
CA LYS A 185 -24.27 23.08 -3.07
C LYS A 185 -24.97 22.40 -1.87
N PRO A 186 -26.04 22.99 -1.30
CA PRO A 186 -26.76 22.40 -0.18
C PRO A 186 -27.51 21.13 -0.63
N TYR A 187 -27.66 20.16 0.27
CA TYR A 187 -28.38 18.92 0.01
C TYR A 187 -29.20 18.52 1.24
N ASN A 188 -30.53 18.48 1.10
CA ASN A 188 -31.48 18.18 2.18
C ASN A 188 -31.22 19.00 3.47
N GLU A 189 -31.11 20.32 3.36
CA GLU A 189 -30.96 21.28 4.48
C GLU A 189 -29.65 21.17 5.29
N GLU A 190 -28.92 20.08 5.13
CA GLU A 190 -27.54 19.94 5.59
C GLU A 190 -26.56 20.35 4.47
N GLN A 191 -25.37 20.81 4.85
CA GLN A 191 -24.27 21.08 3.92
C GLN A 191 -23.23 19.94 4.03
N PRO A 192 -23.50 18.74 3.47
CA PRO A 192 -22.46 17.74 3.37
C PRO A 192 -21.42 18.26 2.38
N GLY A 193 -20.29 18.73 2.91
CA GLY A 193 -19.14 19.12 2.10
C GLY A 193 -18.55 17.91 1.37
N LEU A 194 -17.44 18.15 0.66
CA LEU A 194 -16.65 17.07 0.05
C LEU A 194 -16.15 16.09 1.12
N ALA A 195 -16.02 14.81 0.76
CA ALA A 195 -15.48 13.75 1.60
C ALA A 195 -13.95 13.90 1.82
N LEU A 196 -13.55 14.95 2.53
CA LEU A 196 -12.13 15.31 2.73
C LEU A 196 -11.33 14.22 3.48
N TYR A 197 -12.02 13.36 4.25
CA TYR A 197 -11.40 12.24 4.94
C TYR A 197 -10.77 11.20 3.99
N VAL A 198 -11.15 11.21 2.70
CA VAL A 198 -10.61 10.33 1.65
C VAL A 198 -9.30 10.86 1.07
N ILE A 199 -8.98 12.16 1.25
CA ILE A 199 -7.77 12.79 0.69
C ILE A 199 -6.48 12.07 1.08
N PRO A 200 -6.24 11.67 2.35
CA PRO A 200 -5.08 10.86 2.73
C PRO A 200 -4.90 9.61 1.88
N ALA A 201 -5.99 8.88 1.58
CA ALA A 201 -5.95 7.69 0.75
C ALA A 201 -5.62 8.03 -0.71
N LEU A 202 -6.23 9.10 -1.26
CA LEU A 202 -5.92 9.56 -2.61
C LEU A 202 -4.44 9.96 -2.74
N ILE A 203 -3.86 10.62 -1.72
CA ILE A 203 -2.43 10.94 -1.69
C ILE A 203 -1.57 9.67 -1.71
N LEU A 204 -1.96 8.61 -1.00
CA LEU A 204 -1.25 7.33 -1.08
C LEU A 204 -1.30 6.74 -2.51
N ILE A 205 -2.42 6.87 -3.21
CA ILE A 205 -2.53 6.46 -4.62
C ILE A 205 -1.58 7.29 -5.52
N LEU A 206 -1.33 8.57 -5.23
CA LEU A 206 -0.30 9.34 -5.95
C LEU A 206 1.09 8.70 -5.79
N TYR A 207 1.44 8.26 -4.58
CA TYR A 207 2.72 7.61 -4.31
C TYR A 207 2.83 6.29 -5.09
N SER A 208 1.76 5.50 -5.13
CA SER A 208 1.65 4.30 -5.97
C SER A 208 1.94 4.59 -7.46
N VAL A 209 1.36 5.67 -7.99
CA VAL A 209 1.53 6.06 -9.39
C VAL A 209 2.96 6.55 -9.66
N TRP A 210 3.53 7.35 -8.76
CA TRP A 210 4.93 7.81 -8.86
C TRP A 210 5.93 6.65 -8.84
N ALA A 211 5.75 5.70 -7.93
CA ALA A 211 6.55 4.48 -7.86
C ALA A 211 6.56 3.73 -9.20
N MET A 212 5.38 3.57 -9.82
CA MET A 212 5.27 2.92 -11.13
C MET A 212 5.90 3.75 -12.26
N ALA A 213 5.71 5.06 -12.26
CA ALA A 213 6.33 5.96 -13.24
C ALA A 213 7.85 5.86 -13.22
N SER A 214 8.48 5.89 -12.05
CA SER A 214 9.93 5.74 -11.94
C SER A 214 10.41 4.35 -12.38
N LEU A 215 9.70 3.29 -12.02
CA LEU A 215 10.02 1.92 -12.42
C LEU A 215 9.91 1.74 -13.94
N ALA A 216 8.79 2.16 -14.52
CA ALA A 216 8.54 2.08 -15.95
C ALA A 216 9.54 2.92 -16.74
N THR A 217 9.98 4.05 -16.18
CA THR A 217 11.04 4.87 -16.76
C THR A 217 12.37 4.14 -16.76
N ALA A 218 12.76 3.54 -15.62
CA ALA A 218 13.99 2.73 -15.53
C ALA A 218 14.01 1.59 -16.56
N LEU A 219 12.92 0.86 -16.69
CA LEU A 219 12.80 -0.25 -17.63
C LEU A 219 12.76 0.21 -19.10
N SER A 220 12.11 1.34 -19.40
CA SER A 220 12.09 1.94 -20.75
C SER A 220 13.48 2.39 -21.24
N THR A 221 14.46 2.54 -20.33
CA THR A 221 15.85 2.80 -20.72
C THR A 221 16.52 1.60 -21.39
N ARG A 222 15.90 0.42 -21.46
CA ARG A 222 16.43 -0.75 -22.17
C ARG A 222 15.37 -1.47 -23.00
N LEU A 223 14.12 -1.46 -22.54
CA LEU A 223 13.03 -2.21 -23.12
C LEU A 223 12.19 -1.32 -24.05
N ASN A 224 11.66 -1.93 -25.11
CA ASN A 224 10.63 -1.30 -25.94
C ASN A 224 9.30 -1.20 -25.18
N LEU A 225 8.33 -0.49 -25.75
CA LEU A 225 7.02 -0.26 -25.12
C LEU A 225 6.33 -1.56 -24.68
N VAL A 226 6.28 -2.56 -25.56
CA VAL A 226 5.55 -3.82 -25.30
C VAL A 226 6.19 -4.61 -24.16
N SER A 227 7.51 -4.79 -24.20
CA SER A 227 8.25 -5.50 -23.14
C SER A 227 8.21 -4.74 -21.81
N ASN A 228 8.28 -3.41 -21.85
CA ASN A 228 8.15 -2.57 -20.66
C ASN A 228 6.77 -2.75 -20.00
N LEU A 229 5.70 -2.71 -20.80
CA LEU A 229 4.33 -2.90 -20.31
C LEU A 229 4.13 -4.27 -19.68
N LEU A 230 4.53 -5.35 -20.36
CA LEU A 230 4.41 -6.71 -19.82
C LEU A 230 5.19 -6.88 -18.52
N LEU A 231 6.43 -6.39 -18.45
CA LEU A 231 7.25 -6.53 -17.26
C LEU A 231 6.72 -5.69 -16.10
N CYS A 232 6.29 -4.45 -16.35
CA CYS A 232 5.63 -3.62 -15.34
C CYS A 232 4.36 -4.28 -14.80
N SER A 233 3.54 -4.91 -15.66
CA SER A 233 2.35 -5.64 -15.22
C SER A 233 2.68 -6.83 -14.32
N VAL A 234 3.73 -7.59 -14.64
CA VAL A 234 4.18 -8.73 -13.80
C VAL A 234 4.74 -8.23 -12.46
N ILE A 235 5.62 -7.23 -12.48
CA ILE A 235 6.21 -6.67 -11.25
C ILE A 235 5.12 -6.08 -10.36
N PHE A 236 4.14 -5.41 -10.96
CA PHE A 236 2.97 -4.91 -10.24
C PHE A 236 2.19 -6.04 -9.56
N MET A 237 1.84 -7.10 -10.28
CA MET A 237 1.09 -8.23 -9.71
C MET A 237 1.86 -8.87 -8.54
N VAL A 238 3.17 -9.06 -8.70
CA VAL A 238 4.04 -9.58 -7.63
C VAL A 238 4.10 -8.59 -6.45
N GLY A 239 4.11 -7.29 -6.73
CA GLY A 239 4.14 -6.23 -5.74
C GLY A 239 2.88 -6.12 -4.89
N LEU A 240 1.69 -6.30 -5.47
CA LEU A 240 0.44 -6.43 -4.69
C LEU A 240 0.42 -7.65 -3.80
N MET A 241 0.99 -8.75 -4.28
CA MET A 241 1.04 -9.99 -3.52
C MET A 241 2.32 -10.11 -2.68
N SER A 242 3.10 -9.03 -2.54
CA SER A 242 4.44 -9.10 -1.93
C SER A 242 4.41 -9.56 -0.47
N ASP A 243 3.44 -9.10 0.33
CA ASP A 243 3.25 -9.52 1.72
C ASP A 243 2.94 -11.02 1.82
N TYR A 244 2.05 -11.50 0.94
CA TYR A 244 1.65 -12.90 0.89
C TYR A 244 2.74 -13.81 0.31
N LEU A 245 3.45 -13.38 -0.73
CA LEU A 245 4.45 -14.19 -1.43
C LEU A 245 5.81 -14.18 -0.73
N LEU A 246 6.23 -13.04 -0.21
CA LEU A 246 7.59 -12.82 0.31
C LEU A 246 7.59 -12.37 1.77
N GLY A 247 6.64 -11.52 2.19
CA GLY A 247 6.52 -11.02 3.57
C GLY A 247 6.37 -12.16 4.59
N ARG A 248 5.55 -13.17 4.29
CA ARG A 248 5.43 -14.38 5.13
C ARG A 248 6.72 -15.20 5.27
N HIS A 249 7.68 -15.02 4.35
CA HIS A 249 8.99 -15.70 4.34
C HIS A 249 10.11 -14.83 4.90
N ALA A 250 9.84 -13.55 5.15
CA ALA A 250 10.79 -12.64 5.75
C ALA A 250 11.24 -13.14 7.13
N ARG A 251 12.51 -12.87 7.44
CA ARG A 251 13.12 -13.19 8.72
C ARG A 251 12.57 -12.28 9.82
N GLU A 252 11.52 -12.75 10.45
CA GLU A 252 11.03 -12.22 11.72
C GLU A 252 11.27 -13.27 12.80
N PRO A 253 11.95 -12.92 13.91
CA PRO A 253 12.30 -13.87 14.96
C PRO A 253 11.09 -14.28 15.78
N TRP A 254 11.11 -15.54 16.22
CA TRP A 254 10.23 -16.04 17.28
C TRP A 254 10.89 -15.85 18.64
N TYR A 255 10.09 -15.55 19.65
CA TYR A 255 10.52 -15.32 21.01
C TYR A 255 9.87 -16.32 21.96
N ASP A 256 10.62 -16.72 22.98
CA ASP A 256 10.18 -17.58 24.09
C ASP A 256 9.20 -16.87 25.05
N SER A 257 8.90 -15.60 24.83
CA SER A 257 7.95 -14.83 25.64
C SER A 257 7.29 -13.79 24.77
N ALA A 258 6.01 -13.48 25.03
CA ALA A 258 5.27 -12.48 24.28
C ALA A 258 6.01 -11.12 24.27
N PRO A 259 6.49 -10.64 23.10
CA PRO A 259 7.20 -9.37 23.03
C PRO A 259 6.24 -8.19 23.04
N LYS A 260 6.64 -7.11 23.71
CA LYS A 260 5.94 -5.82 23.71
C LYS A 260 5.93 -5.20 22.32
N GLY A 261 4.84 -4.55 21.94
CA GLY A 261 4.68 -3.97 20.61
C GLY A 261 3.24 -3.57 20.30
N LYS A 262 3.04 -3.01 19.10
CA LYS A 262 1.72 -2.60 18.57
C LYS A 262 1.22 -3.48 17.42
N GLU A 263 2.10 -4.29 16.84
CA GLU A 263 1.76 -5.22 15.76
C GLU A 263 0.97 -6.41 16.31
N THR A 264 0.27 -7.17 15.47
CA THR A 264 -0.50 -8.33 15.93
C THR A 264 0.40 -9.39 16.59
N LEU A 265 0.05 -9.83 17.80
CA LEU A 265 0.71 -10.95 18.48
C LEU A 265 0.19 -12.28 17.94
N TRP A 266 1.12 -13.08 17.46
CA TRP A 266 0.91 -14.45 17.04
C TRP A 266 1.54 -15.40 18.04
N MET A 267 0.85 -16.49 18.33
CA MET A 267 1.33 -17.57 19.16
C MET A 267 1.22 -18.89 18.40
N THR A 268 2.22 -19.74 18.55
CA THR A 268 2.18 -21.13 18.10
C THR A 268 2.65 -22.01 19.24
N SER A 269 2.18 -23.26 19.26
CA SER A 269 2.60 -24.25 20.25
C SER A 269 3.15 -25.51 19.57
N TYR A 270 4.02 -26.21 20.29
CA TYR A 270 4.48 -27.55 19.96
C TYR A 270 4.83 -28.30 21.24
N ARG A 271 4.50 -29.59 21.30
CA ARG A 271 4.81 -30.45 22.44
C ARG A 271 6.10 -31.20 22.19
N PHE A 272 7.18 -30.79 22.84
CA PHE A 272 8.49 -31.42 22.67
C PHE A 272 8.61 -32.69 23.53
N ALA A 273 9.04 -33.78 22.91
CA ALA A 273 9.43 -35.00 23.61
C ALA A 273 10.94 -35.00 23.93
N PRO A 274 11.40 -35.63 25.02
CA PRO A 274 12.83 -35.66 25.38
C PRO A 274 13.75 -36.30 24.32
N THR A 275 13.19 -37.12 23.42
CA THR A 275 13.91 -37.77 22.33
C THR A 275 14.18 -36.83 21.14
N GLU A 276 13.51 -35.68 21.08
CA GLU A 276 13.55 -34.71 19.99
C GLU A 276 14.74 -33.73 20.15
N MET A 277 15.95 -34.27 20.07
CA MET A 277 17.20 -33.49 20.19
C MET A 277 17.65 -32.85 18.87
N ALA A 278 17.17 -33.36 17.73
CA ALA A 278 17.32 -32.74 16.42
C ALA A 278 16.25 -31.66 16.21
N ALA A 279 16.40 -30.83 15.18
CA ALA A 279 15.35 -29.88 14.79
C ALA A 279 14.10 -30.65 14.32
N VAL A 280 12.97 -30.53 15.00
CA VAL A 280 11.77 -31.34 14.73
C VAL A 280 10.65 -30.53 14.05
N GLY A 281 9.71 -31.28 13.47
CA GLY A 281 8.77 -30.85 12.45
C GLY A 281 7.63 -29.95 12.93
N LYS A 282 7.09 -29.24 11.93
CA LYS A 282 5.94 -28.32 11.91
C LYS A 282 5.21 -28.13 13.24
N TRP A 283 5.37 -26.93 13.77
CA TRP A 283 4.55 -26.37 14.84
C TRP A 283 3.06 -26.34 14.46
N GLN A 284 2.20 -26.03 15.43
CA GLN A 284 0.78 -25.78 15.13
C GLN A 284 0.59 -24.53 14.24
N GLN A 285 -0.63 -24.34 13.72
CA GLN A 285 -0.93 -23.12 12.98
C GLN A 285 -0.87 -21.92 13.93
N PRO A 286 -0.15 -20.84 13.57
CA PRO A 286 -0.11 -19.65 14.41
C PRO A 286 -1.50 -19.04 14.57
N GLU A 287 -1.85 -18.71 15.81
CA GLU A 287 -3.11 -18.08 16.19
C GLU A 287 -2.89 -16.64 16.65
N ILE A 288 -3.87 -15.79 16.43
CA ILE A 288 -3.85 -14.39 16.89
C ILE A 288 -4.22 -14.34 18.37
N VAL A 289 -3.43 -13.64 19.17
CA VAL A 289 -3.65 -13.52 20.61
C VAL A 289 -4.32 -12.20 21.01
N ASP A 290 -3.88 -11.04 20.49
CA ASP A 290 -4.43 -9.74 20.96
C ASP A 290 -5.82 -9.41 20.40
N ALA A 291 -6.26 -10.10 19.35
CA ALA A 291 -7.52 -9.84 18.65
C ALA A 291 -8.37 -11.11 18.47
N GLY A 292 -8.11 -12.14 19.29
CA GLY A 292 -8.96 -13.33 19.38
C GLY A 292 -10.27 -13.02 20.11
N GLU A 293 -11.23 -13.95 20.03
CA GLU A 293 -12.49 -13.89 20.81
C GLU A 293 -12.25 -14.05 22.32
N ASP A 294 -11.10 -14.61 22.70
CA ASP A 294 -10.73 -14.93 24.08
C ASP A 294 -10.17 -13.72 24.83
N PHE A 295 -10.61 -13.54 26.08
CA PHE A 295 -10.04 -12.54 26.98
C PHE A 295 -8.73 -13.05 27.60
N VAL A 296 -7.63 -12.33 27.36
CA VAL A 296 -6.27 -12.75 27.73
C VAL A 296 -5.66 -11.78 28.75
N VAL A 297 -5.00 -12.32 29.77
CA VAL A 297 -4.22 -11.55 30.74
C VAL A 297 -2.83 -12.12 30.91
N TRP A 298 -1.89 -11.27 31.32
CA TRP A 298 -0.46 -11.58 31.36
C TRP A 298 0.14 -11.31 32.74
N SER A 299 1.15 -12.10 33.14
CA SER A 299 1.92 -11.89 34.37
C SER A 299 3.41 -12.10 34.15
N ASP A 300 4.21 -11.27 34.81
CA ASP A 300 5.68 -11.36 34.86
C ASP A 300 6.20 -12.08 36.12
N GLN A 301 5.31 -12.53 37.01
CA GLN A 301 5.67 -13.20 38.25
C GLN A 301 5.92 -14.70 38.03
N GLU A 302 6.88 -15.28 38.77
CA GLU A 302 7.15 -16.74 38.74
C GLU A 302 6.02 -17.59 39.32
N ARG A 303 5.27 -17.03 40.28
CA ARG A 303 4.11 -17.65 40.92
C ARG A 303 2.98 -16.62 40.97
N PRO A 304 2.19 -16.51 39.91
CA PRO A 304 1.12 -15.53 39.86
C PRO A 304 0.02 -15.86 40.90
N THR A 305 -0.68 -14.82 41.35
CA THR A 305 -1.84 -14.97 42.24
C THR A 305 -3.02 -15.60 41.50
N ALA A 306 -3.95 -16.20 42.26
CA ALA A 306 -5.15 -16.83 41.70
C ALA A 306 -6.06 -15.78 41.04
N LEU A 307 -6.50 -16.07 39.81
CA LEU A 307 -7.36 -15.18 39.03
C LEU A 307 -8.81 -15.23 39.53
N PRO A 308 -9.53 -14.08 39.54
CA PRO A 308 -10.94 -14.04 39.92
C PRO A 308 -11.81 -14.67 38.83
N THR A 309 -12.92 -15.30 39.22
CA THR A 309 -13.94 -15.72 38.25
C THR A 309 -14.65 -14.49 37.67
N LEU A 310 -14.43 -14.27 36.38
CA LEU A 310 -15.19 -13.26 35.63
C LEU A 310 -16.54 -13.87 35.23
N GLY A 311 -17.50 -13.05 34.82
CA GLY A 311 -18.76 -13.51 34.25
C GLY A 311 -18.70 -13.57 32.71
N LYS A 312 -19.85 -13.47 32.05
CA LYS A 312 -19.96 -13.46 30.58
C LYS A 312 -19.37 -12.22 29.89
N THR A 313 -19.01 -11.18 30.64
CA THR A 313 -18.43 -9.93 30.11
C THR A 313 -17.11 -9.60 30.85
N PRO A 314 -16.02 -10.29 30.52
CA PRO A 314 -14.76 -10.19 31.25
C PRO A 314 -14.11 -8.79 31.12
N ALA A 315 -14.10 -8.21 29.92
CA ALA A 315 -13.43 -6.94 29.63
C ALA A 315 -13.96 -5.73 30.44
N GLY A 316 -15.26 -5.70 30.78
CA GLY A 316 -15.86 -4.62 31.56
C GLY A 316 -15.71 -4.78 33.08
N LEU A 317 -15.39 -5.99 33.55
CA LEU A 317 -15.27 -6.33 34.97
C LEU A 317 -13.82 -6.45 35.44
N TRP A 318 -12.90 -6.61 34.49
CA TRP A 318 -11.48 -6.73 34.79
C TRP A 318 -10.90 -5.44 35.37
N LYS A 319 -10.00 -5.61 36.34
CA LYS A 319 -9.16 -4.55 36.89
C LYS A 319 -7.75 -5.06 37.01
N ASP A 320 -6.79 -4.34 36.42
CA ASP A 320 -5.39 -4.69 36.56
C ASP A 320 -4.97 -4.65 38.04
N GLY A 321 -4.32 -5.70 38.49
CA GLY A 321 -4.02 -5.90 39.91
C GLY A 321 -3.47 -7.28 40.21
N GLN A 322 -2.90 -7.43 41.42
CA GLN A 322 -2.38 -8.70 41.94
C GLN A 322 -1.30 -9.38 41.07
N GLY A 323 -0.60 -8.61 40.21
CA GLY A 323 0.45 -9.14 39.34
C GLY A 323 -0.02 -9.61 37.96
N TRP A 324 -1.29 -9.36 37.61
CA TRP A 324 -1.86 -9.59 36.28
C TRP A 324 -2.21 -8.26 35.60
N LYS A 325 -1.92 -8.17 34.31
CA LYS A 325 -2.26 -7.01 33.46
C LYS A 325 -2.95 -7.49 32.19
N ASN A 326 -3.96 -6.75 31.74
CA ASN A 326 -4.67 -7.02 30.47
C ASN A 326 -3.78 -6.65 29.26
N GLU A 327 -3.15 -5.48 29.31
CA GLU A 327 -2.23 -5.05 28.26
C GLU A 327 -0.80 -5.56 28.50
N LEU A 328 -0.26 -6.29 27.52
CA LEU A 328 1.11 -6.81 27.56
C LEU A 328 2.15 -5.68 27.70
N ASN A 329 1.89 -4.52 27.11
CA ASN A 329 2.83 -3.39 27.12
C ASN A 329 3.01 -2.79 28.53
N ASP A 330 2.00 -2.94 29.39
CA ASP A 330 2.00 -2.39 30.74
C ASP A 330 2.80 -3.23 31.73
N LEU A 331 3.20 -4.47 31.39
CA LEU A 331 4.04 -5.31 32.26
C LEU A 331 5.38 -4.64 32.59
N ASP A 332 5.94 -4.91 33.76
CA ASP A 332 7.24 -4.35 34.14
C ASP A 332 8.39 -5.24 33.62
N GLY A 333 8.21 -6.57 33.69
CA GLY A 333 9.14 -7.58 33.18
C GLY A 333 8.73 -8.25 31.86
N LYS A 334 9.38 -9.39 31.57
CA LYS A 334 8.97 -10.30 30.48
C LYS A 334 7.78 -11.13 30.96
N ALA A 335 6.80 -11.36 30.09
CA ALA A 335 5.66 -12.21 30.41
C ALA A 335 6.11 -13.66 30.61
N LEU A 336 5.85 -14.22 31.79
CA LEU A 336 6.15 -15.61 32.15
C LEU A 336 4.90 -16.50 32.13
N HIS A 337 3.74 -15.91 32.42
CA HIS A 337 2.45 -16.59 32.42
C HIS A 337 1.43 -15.84 31.58
N MET A 338 0.58 -16.61 30.91
CA MET A 338 -0.57 -16.15 30.14
C MET A 338 -1.80 -16.88 30.68
N ALA A 339 -2.91 -16.18 30.83
CA ALA A 339 -4.17 -16.83 31.14
C ALA A 339 -5.22 -16.45 30.09
N ARG A 340 -5.90 -17.47 29.56
CA ARG A 340 -7.05 -17.30 28.66
C ARG A 340 -8.33 -17.58 29.43
N TYR A 341 -9.31 -16.70 29.27
CA TYR A 341 -10.61 -16.88 29.88
C TYR A 341 -11.57 -17.57 28.91
N ASP A 342 -12.04 -18.76 29.27
CA ASP A 342 -13.04 -19.51 28.52
C ASP A 342 -14.44 -18.98 28.88
N LEU A 343 -15.15 -18.43 27.89
CA LEU A 343 -16.48 -17.84 28.07
C LEU A 343 -17.56 -18.88 28.38
N ASP A 344 -17.41 -20.11 27.88
CA ASP A 344 -18.40 -21.18 28.03
C ASP A 344 -18.30 -21.81 29.42
N ASN A 345 -17.07 -22.12 29.85
CA ASN A 345 -16.80 -22.75 31.14
C ASN A 345 -16.59 -21.75 32.29
N GLN A 346 -16.55 -20.45 31.99
CA GLN A 346 -16.30 -19.36 32.94
C GLN A 346 -15.03 -19.56 33.78
N SER A 347 -14.01 -20.18 33.18
CA SER A 347 -12.81 -20.63 33.87
C SER A 347 -11.54 -20.10 33.19
N TRP A 348 -10.48 -19.95 33.99
CA TRP A 348 -9.18 -19.54 33.48
C TRP A 348 -8.33 -20.75 33.12
N GLN A 349 -7.80 -20.75 31.89
CA GLN A 349 -6.73 -21.63 31.49
C GLN A 349 -5.40 -20.87 31.65
N VAL A 350 -4.68 -21.16 32.73
CA VAL A 350 -3.37 -20.55 33.02
C VAL A 350 -2.27 -21.40 32.42
N MET A 351 -1.44 -20.78 31.58
CA MET A 351 -0.33 -21.42 30.89
C MET A 351 0.98 -20.71 31.25
N ARG A 352 2.03 -21.47 31.52
CA ARG A 352 3.40 -20.95 31.59
C ARG A 352 3.91 -20.87 30.15
N ILE A 353 4.36 -19.69 29.75
CA ILE A 353 4.64 -19.35 28.34
C ILE A 353 6.11 -19.04 28.06
N ALA A 354 6.95 -19.10 29.08
CA ALA A 354 8.38 -18.85 28.96
C ALA A 354 9.14 -19.77 29.93
N GLN A 355 10.31 -20.23 29.48
CA GLN A 355 11.15 -21.18 30.23
C GLN A 355 10.35 -22.41 30.70
N GLU A 356 9.50 -22.96 29.84
CA GLU A 356 8.56 -24.04 30.14
C GLU A 356 9.29 -25.31 30.55
N ARG A 357 10.52 -25.51 30.05
CA ARG A 357 11.41 -26.59 30.49
C ARG A 357 11.66 -26.60 32.00
N LEU A 358 11.64 -25.45 32.68
CA LEU A 358 11.80 -25.38 34.13
C LEU A 358 10.60 -25.95 34.90
N SER A 359 9.46 -26.15 34.24
CA SER A 359 8.30 -26.81 34.84
C SER A 359 8.42 -28.34 34.87
N VAL A 360 9.38 -28.92 34.13
CA VAL A 360 9.63 -30.37 34.12
C VAL A 360 10.38 -30.79 35.39
N ALA A 361 9.86 -31.81 36.08
CA ALA A 361 10.45 -32.28 37.33
C ALA A 361 11.89 -32.83 37.12
N PRO A 362 12.84 -32.52 38.02
CA PRO A 362 14.20 -33.06 37.93
C PRO A 362 14.19 -34.59 37.96
N GLY A 363 14.63 -35.24 36.88
CA GLY A 363 14.67 -36.71 36.76
C GLY A 363 13.45 -37.36 36.10
N ALA A 364 12.48 -36.58 35.61
CA ALA A 364 11.38 -37.10 34.79
C ALA A 364 11.91 -37.80 33.52
N THR A 365 11.27 -38.89 33.11
CA THR A 365 11.63 -39.65 31.91
C THR A 365 10.40 -39.96 31.05
N GLY A 366 10.59 -40.15 29.75
CA GLY A 366 9.49 -40.46 28.83
C GLY A 366 8.48 -39.31 28.70
N LEU A 367 7.18 -39.62 28.78
CA LEU A 367 6.08 -38.67 28.58
C LEU A 367 6.01 -37.57 29.64
N GLU A 368 6.49 -37.86 30.87
CA GLU A 368 6.48 -36.91 31.99
C GLU A 368 7.53 -35.82 31.85
N ALA A 369 8.54 -36.06 31.01
CA ALA A 369 9.53 -35.07 30.65
C ALA A 369 9.16 -34.28 29.38
N ALA A 370 8.05 -34.60 28.72
CA ALA A 370 7.56 -33.79 27.61
C ALA A 370 6.92 -32.50 28.13
N TYR A 371 7.11 -31.40 27.42
CA TYR A 371 6.52 -30.10 27.76
C TYR A 371 5.96 -29.41 26.52
N ASP A 372 4.93 -28.60 26.73
CA ASP A 372 4.38 -27.73 25.69
C ASP A 372 5.21 -26.45 25.65
N ALA A 373 5.81 -26.16 24.51
CA ALA A 373 6.52 -24.91 24.26
C ALA A 373 5.62 -23.94 23.50
N TYR A 374 5.71 -22.67 23.88
CA TYR A 374 4.99 -21.59 23.22
C TYR A 374 5.99 -20.62 22.58
N ALA A 375 5.79 -20.32 21.31
CA ALA A 375 6.59 -19.34 20.59
C ALA A 375 5.72 -18.16 20.16
N PHE A 376 6.22 -16.95 20.41
CA PHE A 376 5.52 -15.71 20.14
C PHE A 376 6.22 -14.89 19.06
N ARG A 377 5.44 -14.24 18.22
CA ARG A 377 5.94 -13.31 17.20
C ARG A 377 4.97 -12.14 17.05
N ARG A 378 5.50 -10.93 17.02
CA ARG A 378 4.75 -9.74 16.59
C ARG A 378 4.96 -9.61 15.08
N SER A 379 3.86 -9.57 14.33
CA SER A 379 3.92 -9.40 12.88
C SER A 379 2.61 -8.83 12.35
N ASN A 380 2.72 -7.88 11.41
CA ASN A 380 1.59 -7.43 10.61
C ASN A 380 1.23 -8.42 9.49
N ASN A 381 2.15 -9.32 9.15
CA ASN A 381 1.95 -10.35 8.13
C ASN A 381 1.52 -11.66 8.79
N HIS A 382 0.62 -12.41 8.15
CA HIS A 382 0.26 -13.74 8.62
C HIS A 382 1.51 -14.65 8.60
N PRO A 383 2.00 -15.13 9.76
CA PRO A 383 3.19 -15.97 9.80
C PRO A 383 2.87 -17.34 9.20
N ARG A 384 3.86 -17.95 8.54
CA ARG A 384 3.78 -19.37 8.19
C ARG A 384 3.93 -20.20 9.45
N VAL A 385 3.34 -21.40 9.45
CA VAL A 385 3.67 -22.47 10.40
C VAL A 385 5.20 -22.60 10.49
N PRO A 386 5.81 -22.29 11.64
CA PRO A 386 7.25 -22.33 11.76
C PRO A 386 7.75 -23.77 11.83
N VAL A 387 9.05 -23.91 11.60
CA VAL A 387 9.76 -25.19 11.56
C VAL A 387 11.05 -25.04 12.37
N GLY A 388 11.55 -26.14 12.92
CA GLY A 388 12.74 -26.13 13.76
C GLY A 388 12.41 -26.01 15.24
N GLY A 389 13.44 -25.70 16.04
CA GLY A 389 13.40 -25.90 17.48
C GLY A 389 13.68 -27.36 17.86
N ASN A 390 14.23 -27.55 19.06
CA ASN A 390 14.47 -28.86 19.63
C ASN A 390 14.15 -28.83 21.13
N TYR A 391 14.17 -30.00 21.77
CA TYR A 391 13.85 -30.14 23.20
C TYR A 391 14.70 -29.23 24.11
N ALA A 392 15.96 -28.92 23.73
CA ALA A 392 16.86 -28.09 24.53
C ALA A 392 16.65 -26.58 24.32
N ASN A 393 16.29 -26.18 23.10
CA ASN A 393 16.03 -24.81 22.68
C ASN A 393 14.76 -24.82 21.80
N PRO A 394 13.58 -24.61 22.40
CA PRO A 394 12.30 -24.76 21.72
C PRO A 394 11.95 -23.55 20.84
N ILE A 395 12.94 -22.80 20.34
CA ILE A 395 12.69 -21.62 19.50
C ILE A 395 12.70 -22.04 18.02
N PRO A 396 11.62 -21.77 17.27
CA PRO A 396 11.59 -22.05 15.83
C PRO A 396 12.56 -21.18 15.03
N ASP A 397 12.93 -21.65 13.84
CA ASP A 397 13.81 -20.90 12.94
C ASP A 397 13.11 -19.61 12.47
N GLY A 398 13.86 -18.51 12.51
CA GLY A 398 13.46 -17.27 11.83
C GLY A 398 13.47 -17.47 10.31
N GLY A 399 12.60 -16.75 9.60
CA GLY A 399 12.51 -16.81 8.13
C GLY A 399 13.84 -16.56 7.38
N SER A 400 13.79 -16.57 6.05
CA SER A 400 15.00 -16.51 5.23
C SER A 400 15.51 -15.08 5.04
N TYR A 401 16.83 -14.88 5.16
CA TYR A 401 17.48 -13.60 4.81
C TYR A 401 17.28 -13.24 3.34
N LEU A 402 17.30 -14.23 2.44
CA LEU A 402 17.10 -14.00 1.02
C LEU A 402 15.66 -13.55 0.74
N ALA A 403 14.68 -14.11 1.44
CA ALA A 403 13.29 -13.67 1.33
C ALA A 403 13.11 -12.23 1.84
N SER A 404 13.74 -11.86 2.97
CA SER A 404 13.75 -10.47 3.45
C SER A 404 14.39 -9.51 2.45
N ALA A 405 15.50 -9.90 1.82
CA ALA A 405 16.16 -9.08 0.81
C ALA A 405 15.28 -8.90 -0.43
N LEU A 406 14.68 -9.98 -0.93
CA LEU A 406 13.75 -9.93 -2.07
C LEU A 406 12.50 -9.11 -1.76
N TYR A 407 11.93 -9.27 -0.57
CA TYR A 407 10.80 -8.49 -0.09
C TYR A 407 11.13 -6.99 -0.01
N ALA A 408 12.34 -6.63 0.41
CA ALA A 408 12.78 -5.23 0.46
C ALA A 408 13.04 -4.61 -0.93
N CYS A 409 13.41 -5.42 -1.93
CA CYS A 409 13.66 -4.94 -3.29
C CYS A 409 12.40 -4.77 -4.13
N ILE A 410 11.34 -5.54 -3.85
CA ILE A 410 10.08 -5.45 -4.59
C ILE A 410 9.22 -4.36 -3.97
N PRO A 411 8.70 -3.42 -4.78
CA PRO A 411 7.83 -2.40 -4.21
C PRO A 411 6.51 -3.00 -3.75
N ASN A 412 6.13 -2.68 -2.52
CA ASN A 412 4.85 -3.11 -1.97
C ASN A 412 3.79 -2.04 -2.26
N TRP A 413 3.00 -2.26 -3.31
CA TRP A 413 1.89 -1.37 -3.67
C TRP A 413 0.67 -1.51 -2.76
N GLN A 414 0.56 -2.61 -1.99
CA GLN A 414 -0.50 -2.80 -1.02
C GLN A 414 -0.43 -1.74 0.10
N LEU A 415 0.77 -1.24 0.43
CA LEU A 415 0.95 -0.14 1.39
C LEU A 415 0.18 1.14 1.02
N PHE A 416 -0.03 1.37 -0.28
CA PHE A 416 -0.73 2.55 -0.77
C PHE A 416 -2.25 2.33 -0.90
N TRP A 417 -2.71 1.08 -0.77
CA TRP A 417 -4.09 0.68 -0.93
C TRP A 417 -4.81 0.63 0.43
N MET A 418 -5.49 1.73 0.81
CA MET A 418 -6.18 1.86 2.11
C MET A 418 -7.72 1.82 2.00
N ALA A 419 -8.26 1.18 0.96
CA ALA A 419 -9.71 1.08 0.76
C ALA A 419 -10.41 0.34 1.92
N ASP A 420 -9.81 -0.73 2.44
CA ASP A 420 -10.37 -1.49 3.58
C ASP A 420 -10.39 -0.70 4.88
N ALA A 421 -9.37 0.14 5.11
CA ALA A 421 -9.33 1.01 6.28
C ALA A 421 -10.46 2.06 6.23
N LEU A 422 -10.70 2.64 5.05
CA LEU A 422 -11.82 3.56 4.83
C LEU A 422 -13.16 2.85 4.95
N ALA A 423 -13.27 1.62 4.45
CA ALA A 423 -14.47 0.79 4.58
C ALA A 423 -14.81 0.47 6.03
N ALA A 424 -13.79 0.28 6.89
CA ALA A 424 -13.94 0.08 8.32
C ALA A 424 -14.16 1.38 9.12
N GLN A 425 -14.40 2.51 8.44
CA GLN A 425 -14.50 3.86 9.01
C GLN A 425 -13.31 4.26 9.89
N LYS A 426 -12.13 3.68 9.63
CA LYS A 426 -10.90 4.06 10.33
C LYS A 426 -10.32 5.32 9.69
N LYS A 427 -9.98 6.29 10.53
CA LYS A 427 -9.24 7.48 10.07
C LYS A 427 -7.81 7.07 9.75
N ILE A 428 -7.35 7.39 8.54
CA ILE A 428 -5.95 7.19 8.13
C ILE A 428 -5.08 8.19 8.90
N PRO A 429 -4.13 7.74 9.74
CA PRO A 429 -3.27 8.65 10.48
C PRO A 429 -2.37 9.44 9.53
N THR A 430 -2.19 10.74 9.81
CA THR A 430 -1.28 11.59 9.02
C THR A 430 0.15 11.07 9.06
N ALA A 431 0.58 10.49 10.18
CA ALA A 431 1.88 9.82 10.31
C ALA A 431 2.06 8.72 9.25
N TYR A 432 1.02 7.92 8.97
CA TYR A 432 1.09 6.87 7.95
C TYR A 432 1.34 7.45 6.55
N VAL A 433 0.67 8.55 6.21
CA VAL A 433 0.89 9.25 4.93
C VAL A 433 2.32 9.77 4.83
N VAL A 434 2.87 10.34 5.92
CA VAL A 434 4.26 10.83 5.96
C VAL A 434 5.26 9.68 5.80
N TYR A 435 5.04 8.53 6.46
CA TYR A 435 5.87 7.34 6.27
C TYR A 435 5.77 6.81 4.83
N GLY A 436 4.57 6.80 4.24
CA GLY A 436 4.37 6.47 2.83
C GLY A 436 5.11 7.43 1.90
N ALA A 437 5.15 8.72 2.23
CA ALA A 437 5.90 9.73 1.49
C ALA A 437 7.42 9.47 1.56
N ALA A 438 7.94 9.20 2.74
CA ALA A 438 9.36 8.85 2.92
C ALA A 438 9.72 7.58 2.15
N TYR A 439 8.88 6.55 2.24
CA TYR A 439 9.04 5.30 1.50
C TYR A 439 9.10 5.53 -0.01
N VAL A 440 8.12 6.26 -0.58
CA VAL A 440 8.08 6.48 -2.04
C VAL A 440 9.24 7.37 -2.52
N VAL A 441 9.71 8.33 -1.72
CA VAL A 441 10.87 9.16 -2.06
C VAL A 441 12.14 8.30 -2.14
N VAL A 442 12.38 7.46 -1.14
CA VAL A 442 13.52 6.53 -1.14
C VAL A 442 13.43 5.56 -2.31
N MET A 443 12.25 4.97 -2.54
CA MET A 443 12.01 4.07 -3.65
C MET A 443 12.25 4.74 -5.00
N ASN A 444 11.72 5.95 -5.22
CA ASN A 444 11.95 6.70 -6.45
C ASN A 444 13.44 7.04 -6.63
N ALA A 445 14.16 7.39 -5.56
CA ALA A 445 15.60 7.64 -5.64
C ALA A 445 16.37 6.37 -6.06
N LEU A 446 16.03 5.20 -5.51
CA LEU A 446 16.61 3.92 -5.90
C LEU A 446 16.31 3.57 -7.37
N LEU A 447 15.06 3.78 -7.81
CA LEU A 447 14.66 3.55 -9.21
C LEU A 447 15.30 4.54 -10.18
N MET A 448 15.51 5.80 -9.76
CA MET A 448 16.27 6.78 -10.53
C MET A 448 17.73 6.33 -10.68
N LEU A 449 18.36 5.85 -9.60
CA LEU A 449 19.72 5.30 -9.67
C LEU A 449 19.79 4.08 -10.59
N LEU A 450 18.81 3.19 -10.50
CA LEU A 450 18.68 2.04 -11.41
C LEU A 450 18.53 2.51 -12.87
N ALA A 451 17.69 3.51 -13.15
CA ALA A 451 17.51 4.07 -14.48
C ALA A 451 18.82 4.66 -15.03
N VAL A 452 19.57 5.38 -14.19
CA VAL A 452 20.87 5.94 -14.55
C VAL A 452 21.89 4.84 -14.82
N ALA A 453 21.96 3.82 -13.97
CA ALA A 453 22.85 2.68 -14.14
C ALA A 453 22.54 1.91 -15.43
N LEU A 454 21.26 1.63 -15.68
CA LEU A 454 20.80 1.00 -16.91
C LEU A 454 21.07 1.87 -18.14
N PHE A 455 21.03 3.19 -18.04
CA PHE A 455 21.28 4.06 -19.18
C PHE A 455 22.78 4.34 -19.43
N TRP A 456 23.64 4.16 -18.43
CA TRP A 456 25.04 4.62 -18.46
C TRP A 456 25.80 4.08 -19.68
N GLU A 457 25.72 2.78 -19.93
CA GLU A 457 26.37 2.09 -21.05
C GLU A 457 25.44 1.90 -22.26
N ARG A 458 24.30 2.59 -22.33
CA ARG A 458 23.44 2.50 -23.51
C ARG A 458 24.05 3.27 -24.67
N GLU A 459 24.19 2.58 -25.80
CA GLU A 459 24.43 3.20 -27.09
C GLU A 459 23.14 3.92 -27.53
N VAL A 460 23.23 5.23 -27.73
CA VAL A 460 22.08 6.11 -27.98
C VAL A 460 21.88 6.39 -29.48
N GLY A 461 22.42 5.52 -30.33
CA GLY A 461 22.23 5.58 -31.77
C GLY A 461 22.45 4.19 -32.36
N LYS A 462 21.50 3.72 -33.17
CA LYS A 462 21.80 2.62 -34.08
C LYS A 462 22.85 3.15 -35.06
N GLN A 463 24.01 2.51 -35.14
CA GLN A 463 24.76 2.54 -36.39
C GLN A 463 23.79 1.94 -37.43
N VAL A 464 23.24 2.79 -38.29
CA VAL A 464 22.62 2.33 -39.54
C VAL A 464 23.77 1.84 -40.40
N LEU A 465 24.25 0.64 -40.11
CA LEU A 465 25.04 -0.13 -41.06
C LEU A 465 24.01 -0.88 -41.90
N THR A 466 23.97 -0.45 -43.17
CA THR A 466 23.24 -0.97 -44.33
C THR A 466 21.74 -0.77 -44.39
#